data_AF-M4V800-F1
#
_entry.id   AF-M4V800-F1
#
_cell.length_a   1.000
_cell.length_b   1.000
_cell.length_c   1.000
_cell.angle_alpha   90.00
_cell.angle_beta   90.00
_cell.angle_gamma   90.00
#
_symmetry.space_group_name_H-M   'P 1'
#
loop_
_entity.id
_entity.type
_entity.pdbx_description
1 polymer ?
#
loop_
_entity_poly.entity_id
_entity_poly.type
_entity_poly.pdbx_seq_one_letter_code
_entity_poly.pdbx_strand_id
1 'polypeptide(L)'
;MTSDKPHKPTSDITADILFTRPQDENINFDEKDLVELFPYGLSLTNDASRPFMILKDKSGEMVLPVPINQIEAGVTLTQSAQAATPVSTHQFSTRLLESLDIKIERCVFVEIKGVHQYVRLYMSGHPQYQSMKFRADEVMSLCIHLKVSLLATKNFINRSKVMSAEIVGLAQGVVNNPLLLAKSHQYLM
;
A
#
# COMPACT_ATOMS: atom_id res chain seq x y z
N MET A 1 0.44 -29.60 60.83
CA MET A 1 -0.50 -29.86 59.73
C MET A 1 -1.33 -28.61 59.49
N THR A 2 -0.92 -27.75 58.58
CA THR A 2 -1.81 -26.83 57.86
C THR A 2 -1.12 -26.49 56.54
N SER A 3 -1.78 -26.90 55.47
CA SER A 3 -1.33 -26.92 54.08
C SER A 3 -0.99 -25.54 53.55
N ASP A 4 0.25 -25.37 53.11
CA ASP A 4 0.63 -24.37 52.11
C ASP A 4 -0.03 -24.77 50.79
N LYS A 5 -0.85 -23.89 50.20
CA LYS A 5 -1.49 -24.12 48.89
C LYS A 5 -0.81 -23.20 47.87
N PRO A 6 -0.34 -23.73 46.74
CA PRO A 6 0.41 -22.96 45.77
C PRO A 6 -0.48 -21.91 45.09
N HIS A 7 0.05 -20.70 45.01
CA HIS A 7 -0.49 -19.61 44.19
C HIS A 7 -0.41 -20.02 42.72
N LYS A 8 -1.56 -20.26 42.09
CA LYS A 8 -1.65 -20.60 40.66
C LYS A 8 -1.56 -19.30 39.87
N PRO A 9 -0.57 -19.08 38.98
CA PRO A 9 -0.60 -17.97 38.06
C PRO A 9 -1.75 -18.22 37.08
N THR A 10 -2.80 -17.42 37.21
CA THR A 10 -3.93 -17.39 36.28
C THR A 10 -3.61 -16.46 35.11
N SER A 11 -4.02 -16.91 33.93
CA SER A 11 -3.96 -16.30 32.60
C SER A 11 -2.58 -16.22 31.95
N ASP A 12 -2.19 -17.32 31.33
CA ASP A 12 -1.47 -17.26 30.05
C ASP A 12 -2.31 -16.42 29.09
N ILE A 13 -1.92 -15.14 28.92
CA ILE A 13 -2.40 -14.33 27.82
C ILE A 13 -1.71 -14.90 26.59
N THR A 14 -2.35 -15.85 25.93
CA THR A 14 -1.92 -16.30 24.61
C THR A 14 -1.89 -15.07 23.72
N ALA A 15 -0.70 -14.72 23.23
CA ALA A 15 -0.49 -13.76 22.15
C ALA A 15 -1.02 -14.30 20.81
N ASP A 16 -2.17 -14.99 20.84
CA ASP A 16 -2.96 -15.43 19.69
C ASP A 16 -3.79 -14.29 19.09
N ILE A 17 -3.53 -13.05 19.51
CA ILE A 17 -4.24 -11.88 19.04
C ILE A 17 -3.64 -11.48 17.67
N LEU A 18 -4.42 -11.74 16.62
CA LEU A 18 -4.44 -11.10 15.29
C LEU A 18 -3.55 -11.60 14.15
N PHE A 19 -2.56 -12.47 14.35
CA PHE A 19 -1.63 -12.85 13.25
C PHE A 19 -2.02 -14.10 12.44
N THR A 20 -3.04 -14.86 12.84
CA THR A 20 -3.34 -16.19 12.23
C THR A 20 -4.27 -16.13 11.01
N ARG A 21 -4.26 -15.05 10.21
CA ARG A 21 -4.87 -15.13 8.87
C ARG A 21 -3.78 -15.59 7.90
N PRO A 22 -3.99 -16.68 7.14
CA PRO A 22 -3.05 -17.10 6.12
C PRO A 22 -2.85 -15.94 5.13
N GLN A 23 -1.70 -15.27 5.20
CA GLN A 23 -1.35 -14.17 4.30
C GLN A 23 -0.97 -14.68 2.92
N ASP A 24 -0.52 -15.93 2.83
CA ASP A 24 -0.21 -16.64 1.58
C ASP A 24 -1.50 -17.20 0.94
N GLU A 25 -2.40 -16.32 0.54
CA GLU A 25 -3.40 -16.66 -0.47
C GLU A 25 -2.70 -16.78 -1.82
N ASN A 26 -2.76 -17.95 -2.45
CA ASN A 26 -2.32 -18.16 -3.83
C ASN A 26 -3.14 -17.28 -4.77
N ILE A 27 -2.53 -16.21 -5.28
CA ILE A 27 -3.16 -15.40 -6.31
C ILE A 27 -2.71 -15.89 -7.66
N ASN A 28 -3.66 -16.36 -8.46
CA ASN A 28 -3.41 -16.97 -9.75
C ASN A 28 -3.39 -15.86 -10.82
N PHE A 29 -2.20 -15.37 -11.14
CA PHE A 29 -1.96 -14.54 -12.32
C PHE A 29 -1.02 -15.30 -13.25
N ASP A 30 -1.28 -15.27 -14.55
CA ASP A 30 -0.27 -15.72 -15.51
C ASP A 30 0.87 -14.70 -15.50
N GLU A 31 2.11 -15.12 -15.19
CA GLU A 31 3.26 -14.21 -15.14
C GLU A 31 3.48 -13.49 -16.47
N LYS A 32 3.00 -14.06 -17.58
CA LYS A 32 3.06 -13.46 -18.92
C LYS A 32 2.19 -12.21 -19.07
N ASP A 33 1.19 -12.04 -18.21
CA ASP A 33 0.26 -10.90 -18.27
C ASP A 33 0.73 -9.70 -17.44
N LEU A 34 1.83 -9.85 -16.68
CA LEU A 34 2.38 -8.79 -15.85
C LEU A 34 3.14 -7.79 -16.70
N VAL A 35 2.76 -6.52 -16.53
CA VAL A 35 3.44 -5.36 -17.11
C VAL A 35 4.26 -4.72 -16.00
N GLU A 36 5.56 -4.55 -16.24
CA GLU A 36 6.44 -3.78 -15.36
C GLU A 36 6.19 -2.28 -15.52
N LEU A 37 6.12 -1.60 -14.39
CA LEU A 37 5.77 -0.20 -14.28
C LEU A 37 6.84 0.57 -13.50
N PHE A 38 7.09 1.79 -13.94
CA PHE A 38 8.11 2.68 -13.41
C PHE A 38 7.47 3.96 -12.88
N PRO A 39 7.93 4.50 -11.73
CA PRO A 39 7.50 5.80 -11.26
C PRO A 39 7.78 6.88 -12.31
N TYR A 40 6.72 7.55 -12.78
CA TYR A 40 6.81 8.62 -13.76
C TYR A 40 6.67 10.00 -13.11
N GLY A 41 5.77 10.13 -12.14
CA GLY A 41 5.58 11.38 -11.41
C GLY A 41 4.46 11.33 -10.39
N LEU A 42 4.30 12.44 -9.68
CA LEU A 42 3.22 12.65 -8.71
C LEU A 42 2.32 13.78 -9.21
N SER A 43 1.02 13.52 -9.28
CA SER A 43 0.00 14.53 -9.45
C SER A 43 -0.45 15.00 -8.06
N LEU A 44 0.00 16.20 -7.72
CA LEU A 44 -0.46 16.93 -6.54
C LEU A 44 -1.57 17.87 -7.00
N THR A 45 -2.67 17.86 -6.27
CA THR A 45 -3.80 18.75 -6.48
C THR A 45 -3.87 19.71 -5.30
N ASN A 46 -4.26 20.96 -5.58
CA ASN A 46 -4.29 22.03 -4.58
C ASN A 46 -5.61 22.05 -3.78
N ASP A 47 -6.53 21.15 -4.08
CA ASP A 47 -7.82 20.98 -3.41
C ASP A 47 -7.78 19.79 -2.44
N ALA A 48 -8.92 19.46 -1.83
CA ALA A 48 -9.04 18.30 -0.94
C ALA A 48 -8.96 16.94 -1.68
N SER A 49 -8.61 16.91 -2.97
CA SER A 49 -8.55 15.66 -3.71
C SER A 49 -7.29 14.87 -3.37
N ARG A 50 -7.43 13.55 -3.44
CA ARG A 50 -6.38 12.62 -3.06
C ARG A 50 -5.27 12.63 -4.14
N PRO A 51 -3.98 12.78 -3.77
CA PRO A 51 -2.89 12.79 -4.74
C PRO A 51 -2.74 11.44 -5.45
N PHE A 52 -2.23 11.48 -6.68
CA PHE A 52 -1.99 10.29 -7.48
C PHE A 52 -0.52 10.15 -7.81
N MET A 53 0.00 8.94 -7.61
CA MET A 53 1.25 8.50 -8.21
C MET A 53 0.97 7.92 -9.59
N ILE A 54 1.71 8.40 -10.58
CA ILE A 54 1.59 7.93 -11.95
C ILE A 54 2.74 6.97 -12.22
N LEU A 55 2.38 5.72 -12.49
CA LEU A 55 3.31 4.70 -12.95
C LEU A 55 3.10 4.46 -14.45
N LYS A 56 4.17 4.21 -15.19
CA LYS A 56 4.12 3.91 -16.62
C LYS A 56 4.95 2.69 -16.98
N ASP A 57 4.53 1.95 -17.99
CA ASP A 57 5.41 0.96 -18.59
C ASP A 57 6.57 1.63 -19.35
N LYS A 58 7.53 0.83 -19.82
CA LYS A 58 8.70 1.34 -20.52
C LYS A 58 8.36 2.10 -21.81
N SER A 59 7.28 1.72 -22.52
CA SER A 59 6.84 2.42 -23.73
C SER A 59 6.08 3.72 -23.43
N GLY A 60 5.48 3.82 -22.24
CA GLY A 60 4.62 4.92 -21.83
C GLY A 60 3.17 4.79 -22.31
N GLU A 61 2.81 3.72 -23.02
CA GLU A 61 1.45 3.45 -23.50
C GLU A 61 0.52 3.04 -22.35
N MET A 62 1.05 2.32 -21.36
CA MET A 62 0.31 1.85 -20.21
C MET A 62 0.58 2.75 -19.02
N VAL A 63 -0.49 3.38 -18.52
CA VAL A 63 -0.44 4.31 -17.40
C VAL A 63 -1.31 3.78 -16.26
N LEU A 64 -0.70 3.56 -15.10
CA LEU A 64 -1.38 3.15 -13.87
C LEU A 64 -1.42 4.32 -12.88
N PRO A 65 -2.60 4.93 -12.64
CA PRO A 65 -2.78 5.89 -11.57
C PRO A 65 -2.99 5.19 -10.22
N VAL A 66 -2.10 5.43 -9.27
CA VAL A 66 -2.16 4.88 -7.91
C VAL A 66 -2.49 6.02 -6.95
N PRO A 67 -3.73 6.12 -6.45
CA PRO A 67 -4.03 7.14 -5.46
C PRO A 67 -3.30 6.83 -4.16
N ILE A 68 -2.58 7.82 -3.65
CA ILE A 68 -1.77 7.75 -2.43
C ILE A 68 -2.30 8.74 -1.40
N ASN A 69 -1.94 8.59 -0.13
CA ASN A 69 -2.25 9.59 0.88
C ASN A 69 -1.24 10.76 0.82
N GLN A 70 -1.58 11.89 1.45
CA GLN A 70 -0.74 13.09 1.42
C GLN A 70 0.62 12.89 2.10
N ILE A 71 0.68 12.08 3.16
CA ILE A 71 1.93 11.80 3.88
C ILE A 71 2.88 11.02 2.97
N GLU A 72 2.39 9.96 2.33
CA GLU A 72 3.14 9.16 1.36
C GLU A 72 3.59 9.97 0.15
N ALA A 73 2.75 10.89 -0.32
CA ALA A 73 3.13 11.82 -1.39
C ALA A 73 4.32 12.69 -0.95
N GLY A 74 4.25 13.26 0.27
CA GLY A 74 5.35 14.03 0.86
C GLY A 74 6.64 13.21 0.99
N VAL A 75 6.56 12.01 1.55
CA VAL A 75 7.72 11.10 1.68
C VAL A 75 8.33 10.79 0.32
N THR A 76 7.50 10.43 -0.67
CA THR A 76 7.97 10.12 -2.02
C THR A 76 8.65 11.32 -2.67
N LEU A 77 8.08 12.53 -2.53
CA LEU A 77 8.69 13.77 -3.04
C LEU A 77 10.06 14.02 -2.44
N THR A 78 10.17 13.96 -1.10
CA THR A 78 11.44 14.16 -0.41
C THR A 78 12.49 13.13 -0.82
N GLN A 79 12.10 11.88 -1.05
CA GLN A 79 13.01 10.83 -1.53
C GLN A 79 13.46 11.03 -2.97
N SER A 80 12.59 11.58 -3.82
CA SER A 80 12.92 11.88 -5.21
C SER A 80 13.83 13.10 -5.39
N ALA A 81 13.86 14.00 -4.39
CA ALA A 81 14.68 15.20 -4.42
C ALA A 81 16.16 14.85 -4.22
N GLN A 82 16.98 15.02 -5.26
CA GLN A 82 18.42 14.70 -5.24
C GLN A 82 19.26 15.67 -4.40
N ALA A 83 18.67 16.75 -3.87
CA ALA A 83 19.39 17.91 -3.34
C ALA A 83 19.85 17.77 -1.87
N ALA A 84 19.42 16.74 -1.13
CA ALA A 84 19.89 16.48 0.22
C ALA A 84 20.00 14.97 0.43
N THR A 85 20.93 14.52 1.28
CA THR A 85 20.98 13.13 1.76
C THR A 85 19.62 12.82 2.38
N PRO A 86 18.74 12.04 1.72
CA PRO A 86 17.37 11.96 2.18
C PRO A 86 17.36 11.07 3.42
N VAL A 87 17.30 11.68 4.60
CA VAL A 87 16.97 10.98 5.86
C VAL A 87 15.49 10.61 5.75
N SER A 88 15.19 9.61 4.93
CA SER A 88 13.84 9.12 4.75
C SER A 88 13.54 8.09 5.82
N THR A 89 12.30 8.08 6.31
CA THR A 89 11.76 7.04 7.20
C THR A 89 12.08 5.62 6.71
N HIS A 90 12.16 5.44 5.39
CA HIS A 90 12.47 4.15 4.76
C HIS A 90 13.93 3.68 4.90
N GLN A 91 14.89 4.54 5.25
CA GLN A 91 16.26 4.10 5.51
C GLN A 91 16.33 3.16 6.72
N PHE A 92 15.53 3.45 7.75
CA PHE A 92 15.39 2.56 8.90
C PHE A 92 14.79 1.22 8.47
N SER A 93 13.72 1.25 7.69
CA SER A 93 13.07 0.04 7.15
C SER A 93 14.03 -0.82 6.33
N THR A 94 14.86 -0.22 5.48
CA THR A 94 15.88 -0.93 4.70
C THR A 94 16.86 -1.66 5.62
N ARG A 95 17.45 -0.95 6.60
CA ARG A 95 18.40 -1.57 7.55
C ARG A 95 17.76 -2.65 8.41
N LEU A 96 16.50 -2.49 8.76
CA LEU A 96 15.73 -3.48 9.53
C LEU A 96 15.48 -4.75 8.70
N LEU A 97 15.14 -4.61 7.42
CA LEU A 97 14.94 -5.75 6.52
C LEU A 97 16.27 -6.47 6.28
N GLU A 98 17.35 -5.72 6.02
CA GLU A 98 18.70 -6.25 5.83
C GLU A 98 19.21 -7.00 7.07
N SER A 99 18.99 -6.48 8.28
CA SER A 99 19.44 -7.13 9.51
C SER A 99 18.71 -8.44 9.83
N LEU A 100 17.56 -8.66 9.18
CA LEU A 100 16.76 -9.87 9.27
C LEU A 100 16.94 -10.80 8.06
N ASP A 101 17.87 -10.48 7.15
CA ASP A 101 18.09 -11.17 5.88
C ASP A 101 16.81 -11.25 5.01
N ILE A 102 15.90 -10.29 5.14
CA ILE A 102 14.65 -10.20 4.37
C ILE A 102 14.84 -9.27 3.18
N LYS A 103 14.45 -9.72 1.99
CA LYS A 103 14.47 -8.90 0.78
C LYS A 103 13.11 -8.87 0.11
N ILE A 104 12.58 -7.66 -0.14
CA ILE A 104 11.39 -7.48 -0.98
C ILE A 104 11.81 -7.56 -2.44
N GLU A 105 11.29 -8.55 -3.16
CA GLU A 105 11.69 -8.85 -4.55
C GLU A 105 10.83 -8.12 -5.58
N ARG A 106 9.51 -8.14 -5.39
CA ARG A 106 8.54 -7.53 -6.31
C ARG A 106 7.26 -7.10 -5.61
N CYS A 107 6.62 -6.07 -6.15
CA CYS A 107 5.33 -5.55 -5.72
C CYS A 107 4.33 -5.73 -6.85
N VAL A 108 3.35 -6.61 -6.67
CA VAL A 108 2.33 -6.90 -7.68
C VAL A 108 1.01 -6.27 -7.26
N PHE A 109 0.35 -5.54 -8.15
CA PHE A 109 -1.01 -5.04 -7.93
C PHE A 109 -2.03 -6.16 -8.13
N VAL A 110 -2.85 -6.42 -7.11
CA VAL A 110 -3.65 -7.66 -7.04
C VAL A 110 -5.15 -7.45 -6.94
N GLU A 111 -5.61 -6.36 -6.32
CA GLU A 111 -7.03 -6.13 -6.12
C GLU A 111 -7.39 -4.64 -6.09
N ILE A 112 -8.58 -4.32 -6.57
CA ILE A 112 -9.22 -3.01 -6.36
C ILE A 112 -10.52 -3.26 -5.60
N LYS A 113 -10.68 -2.61 -4.45
CA LYS A 113 -11.88 -2.68 -3.61
C LYS A 113 -12.33 -1.26 -3.25
N GLY A 114 -13.44 -0.83 -3.86
CA GLY A 114 -13.88 0.56 -3.78
C GLY A 114 -12.79 1.49 -4.35
N VAL A 115 -12.40 2.50 -3.57
CA VAL A 115 -11.36 3.49 -3.93
C VAL A 115 -9.94 3.08 -3.51
N HIS A 116 -9.76 1.83 -3.07
CA HIS A 116 -8.49 1.31 -2.59
C HIS A 116 -7.92 0.27 -3.54
N GLN A 117 -6.64 0.41 -3.84
CA GLN A 117 -5.84 -0.57 -4.55
C GLN A 117 -5.02 -1.36 -3.54
N TYR A 118 -4.85 -2.65 -3.79
CA TYR A 118 -4.06 -3.55 -2.97
C TYR A 118 -2.93 -4.15 -3.79
N VAL A 119 -1.80 -4.31 -3.13
CA VAL A 119 -0.59 -4.92 -3.67
C VAL A 119 -0.20 -6.12 -2.82
N ARG A 120 0.49 -7.07 -3.44
CA ARG A 120 1.19 -8.16 -2.78
C ARG A 120 2.69 -7.94 -2.94
N LEU A 121 3.38 -7.83 -1.81
CA LEU A 121 4.83 -7.76 -1.76
C LEU A 121 5.35 -9.19 -1.63
N TYR A 122 6.13 -9.64 -2.60
CA TYR A 122 6.84 -10.92 -2.54
C TYR A 122 8.20 -10.69 -1.93
N MET A 123 8.61 -11.58 -1.02
CA MET A 123 9.86 -11.46 -0.30
C MET A 123 10.58 -12.79 -0.14
N SER A 124 11.90 -12.72 -0.05
CA SER A 124 12.79 -13.83 0.29
C SER A 124 13.37 -13.65 1.70
N GLY A 125 13.86 -14.73 2.30
CA GLY A 125 14.54 -14.72 3.61
C GLY A 125 13.62 -14.74 4.84
N HIS A 126 12.35 -14.37 4.70
CA HIS A 126 11.40 -14.46 5.82
C HIS A 126 11.04 -15.93 6.14
N PRO A 127 11.09 -16.38 7.40
CA PRO A 127 10.96 -17.81 7.76
C PRO A 127 9.58 -18.42 7.53
N GLN A 128 8.51 -17.61 7.59
CA GLN A 128 7.12 -18.10 7.52
C GLN A 128 6.29 -17.62 6.32
N TYR A 129 6.56 -16.43 5.79
CA TYR A 129 5.74 -15.78 4.76
C TYR A 129 6.58 -15.54 3.52
N GLN A 130 6.07 -15.95 2.36
CA GLN A 130 6.69 -15.64 1.06
C GLN A 130 6.13 -14.34 0.49
N SER A 131 4.96 -13.91 0.96
CA SER A 131 4.34 -12.69 0.50
C SER A 131 3.35 -12.11 1.51
N MET A 132 3.12 -10.81 1.41
CA MET A 132 2.14 -10.11 2.26
C MET A 132 1.32 -9.12 1.42
N LYS A 133 0.05 -8.94 1.80
CA LYS A 133 -0.89 -8.06 1.10
C LYS A 133 -1.09 -6.77 1.87
N PHE A 134 -0.96 -5.65 1.18
CA PHE A 134 -1.10 -4.30 1.74
C PHE A 134 -1.98 -3.43 0.85
N ARG A 135 -2.49 -2.32 1.37
CA ARG A 135 -2.99 -1.28 0.49
C ARG A 135 -1.81 -0.63 -0.22
N ALA A 136 -1.98 -0.32 -1.50
CA ALA A 136 -0.93 0.30 -2.30
C ALA A 136 -0.44 1.59 -1.64
N ASP A 137 -1.36 2.42 -1.15
CA ASP A 137 -1.06 3.70 -0.53
C ASP A 137 -0.42 3.64 0.85
N GLU A 138 -0.08 2.47 1.37
CA GLU A 138 0.66 2.32 2.62
C GLU A 138 2.13 1.93 2.37
N VAL A 139 2.45 1.44 1.16
CA VAL A 139 3.75 0.81 0.88
C VAL A 139 4.43 1.35 -0.39
N MET A 140 3.79 2.21 -1.17
CA MET A 140 4.37 2.72 -2.43
C MET A 140 5.68 3.47 -2.22
N SER A 141 5.77 4.37 -1.24
CA SER A 141 7.02 5.11 -1.01
C SER A 141 8.17 4.19 -0.61
N LEU A 142 7.91 3.13 0.18
CA LEU A 142 8.90 2.10 0.51
C LEU A 142 9.33 1.32 -0.74
N CYS A 143 8.39 0.91 -1.59
CA CYS A 143 8.72 0.16 -2.81
C CYS A 143 9.61 0.97 -3.76
N ILE A 144 9.34 2.27 -3.89
CA ILE A 144 10.19 3.20 -4.67
C ILE A 144 11.57 3.31 -4.03
N HIS A 145 11.64 3.49 -2.71
CA HIS A 145 12.90 3.59 -1.99
C HIS A 145 13.79 2.36 -2.20
N LEU A 146 13.19 1.17 -2.08
CA LEU A 146 13.86 -0.11 -2.25
C LEU A 146 14.11 -0.47 -3.72
N LYS A 147 13.62 0.33 -4.68
CA LYS A 147 13.69 0.06 -6.13
C LYS A 147 13.11 -1.32 -6.50
N VAL A 148 12.01 -1.68 -5.85
CA VAL A 148 11.30 -2.93 -6.07
C VAL A 148 10.59 -2.89 -7.43
N SER A 149 10.60 -4.00 -8.18
CA SER A 149 9.86 -4.11 -9.44
C SER A 149 8.36 -4.00 -9.17
N LEU A 150 7.71 -3.01 -9.80
CA LEU A 150 6.26 -2.76 -9.68
C LEU A 150 5.54 -3.39 -10.87
N LEU A 151 4.60 -4.28 -10.61
CA LEU A 151 3.98 -5.11 -11.64
C LEU A 151 2.46 -5.05 -11.55
N ALA A 152 1.77 -4.97 -12.69
CA ALA A 152 0.32 -5.06 -12.73
C ALA A 152 -0.14 -5.74 -14.02
N THR A 153 -1.29 -6.42 -13.97
CA THR A 153 -1.90 -6.94 -15.20
C THR A 153 -2.53 -5.81 -16.02
N LYS A 154 -2.64 -6.01 -17.34
CA LYS A 154 -3.34 -5.04 -18.22
C LYS A 154 -4.77 -4.77 -17.75
N ASN A 155 -5.47 -5.81 -17.29
CA ASN A 155 -6.82 -5.68 -16.74
C ASN A 155 -6.84 -4.79 -15.48
N PHE A 156 -5.89 -4.98 -14.56
CA PHE A 156 -5.77 -4.13 -13.38
C PHE A 156 -5.56 -2.67 -13.76
N ILE A 157 -4.64 -2.40 -14.70
CA ILE A 157 -4.32 -1.06 -15.18
C ILE A 157 -5.59 -0.38 -15.75
N ASN A 158 -6.37 -1.09 -16.55
CA ASN A 158 -7.62 -0.56 -17.11
C ASN A 158 -8.66 -0.27 -16.02
N ARG A 159 -8.87 -1.19 -15.08
CA ARG A 159 -9.80 -0.99 -13.95
C ARG A 159 -9.37 0.17 -13.06
N SER A 160 -8.06 0.36 -12.86
CA SER A 160 -7.51 1.47 -12.10
C SER A 160 -7.83 2.83 -12.73
N LYS A 161 -7.81 2.95 -14.06
CA LYS A 161 -8.17 4.20 -14.74
C LYS A 161 -9.63 4.58 -14.48
N VAL A 162 -10.54 3.60 -14.52
CA VAL A 162 -11.97 3.80 -14.21
C VAL A 162 -12.14 4.25 -12.77
N MET A 163 -11.54 3.53 -11.82
CA MET A 163 -11.58 3.87 -10.39
C MET A 163 -11.04 5.30 -10.12
N SER A 164 -9.95 5.69 -10.77
CA SER A 164 -9.39 7.04 -10.59
C SER A 164 -10.30 8.13 -11.14
N ALA A 165 -10.98 7.89 -12.26
CA ALA A 165 -11.98 8.82 -12.78
C ALA A 165 -13.17 8.98 -11.81
N GLU A 166 -13.61 7.90 -11.16
CA GLU A 166 -14.65 7.96 -10.12
C GLU A 166 -14.20 8.80 -8.91
N ILE A 167 -12.97 8.61 -8.41
CA ILE A 167 -12.42 9.41 -7.30
C ILE A 167 -12.42 10.90 -7.64
N VAL A 168 -11.98 11.26 -8.85
CA VAL A 168 -11.97 12.66 -9.31
C VAL A 168 -13.39 13.21 -9.43
N GLY A 169 -14.32 12.43 -10.00
CA GLY A 169 -15.72 12.83 -10.12
C GLY A 169 -16.41 13.03 -8.76
N LEU A 170 -16.12 12.17 -7.77
CA LEU A 170 -16.61 12.30 -6.40
C LEU A 170 -16.07 13.57 -5.74
N ALA A 171 -14.77 13.85 -5.89
CA ALA A 171 -14.15 15.06 -5.34
C ALA A 171 -14.80 16.33 -5.92
N GLN A 172 -14.99 16.38 -7.25
CA GLN A 172 -15.68 17.50 -7.90
C GLN A 172 -17.13 17.65 -7.43
N GLY A 173 -17.85 16.54 -7.23
CA GLY A 173 -19.21 16.57 -6.70
C GLY A 173 -19.32 17.18 -5.30
N VAL A 174 -18.36 16.88 -4.41
CA VAL A 174 -18.29 17.44 -3.05
C VAL A 174 -17.96 18.93 -3.09
N VAL A 175 -17.01 19.35 -3.93
CA VAL A 175 -16.65 20.76 -4.11
C VAL A 175 -17.85 21.57 -4.63
N ASN A 176 -18.58 21.01 -5.60
CA ASN A 176 -19.73 21.67 -6.22
C ASN A 176 -20.98 21.70 -5.32
N ASN A 177 -21.10 20.77 -4.35
CA ASN A 177 -22.23 20.72 -3.44
C ASN A 177 -21.82 20.27 -2.02
N PRO A 178 -21.30 21.19 -1.19
CA PRO A 178 -20.80 20.87 0.15
C PRO A 178 -21.89 20.35 1.10
N LEU A 179 -23.18 20.50 0.78
CA LEU A 179 -24.30 19.96 1.57
C LEU A 179 -24.41 18.42 1.50
N LEU A 180 -23.74 17.75 0.55
CA LEU A 180 -23.68 16.29 0.49
C LEU A 180 -22.93 15.67 1.70
N LEU A 181 -21.96 16.40 2.27
CA LEU A 181 -21.26 15.98 3.49
C LEU A 181 -22.16 16.04 4.73
N ALA A 182 -23.11 16.99 4.78
CA ALA A 182 -24.00 17.14 5.93
C ALA A 182 -25.04 16.02 6.05
N LYS A 183 -25.47 15.43 4.92
CA LYS A 183 -26.49 14.36 4.93
C LYS A 183 -25.95 13.01 5.40
N SER A 184 -24.67 12.72 5.25
CA SER A 184 -24.09 11.44 5.70
C SER A 184 -23.93 11.36 7.22
N HIS A 185 -23.82 12.50 7.90
CA HIS A 185 -23.69 12.59 9.36
C HIS A 185 -25.04 12.57 10.08
N GLN A 186 -26.16 12.68 9.34
CA GLN A 186 -27.51 12.65 9.91
C GLN A 186 -28.03 11.24 10.20
N TYR A 187 -27.29 10.19 9.80
CA TYR A 187 -27.60 8.78 10.04
C TYR A 187 -26.80 8.14 11.20
N LEU A 188 -26.01 8.92 11.94
CA LEU A 188 -25.19 8.47 13.07
C LEU A 188 -25.56 9.11 14.41
N MET A 189 -26.76 9.71 14.52
CA MET A 189 -27.36 10.07 15.81
C MET A 189 -28.59 9.24 16.09
#